data_AF-A0A6A1Z8U0-F1
#
_entry.id   AF-A0A6A1Z8U0-F1
#
_cell.length_a   1.000
_cell.length_b   1.000
_cell.length_c   1.000
_cell.angle_alpha   90.00
_cell.angle_beta   90.00
_cell.angle_gamma   90.00
#
_symmetry.space_group_name_H-M   'P 1'
#
loop_
_entity.id
_entity.type
_entity.pdbx_description
1 polymer ?
#
loop_
_entity_poly.entity_id
_entity_poly.type
_entity_poly.pdbx_seq_one_letter_code
_entity_poly.pdbx_strand_id
1 'polypeptide(L)'
;MVEIYSLEQMKMIRNQKRIERQKESAESGISTAVVCGQIVTIGDYDCNYHSWKHFVIAQIVRLGFQQYIALTGWDINELVEDLAGNDDPNADIWLNDAKDYFDAVEANY
;
A
#
# COMPACT_ATOMS: atom_id res chain seq x y z
N MET A 1 13.52 14.06 32.67
CA MET A 1 12.52 13.03 33.01
C MET A 1 12.37 12.18 31.77
N VAL A 2 12.71 10.89 31.82
CA VAL A 2 12.56 9.99 30.66
C VAL A 2 11.14 9.43 30.73
N GLU A 3 10.31 9.75 29.74
CA GLU A 3 8.98 9.14 29.64
C GLU A 3 9.14 7.66 29.30
N ILE A 4 8.74 6.79 30.23
CA ILE A 4 8.74 5.34 30.01
C ILE A 4 7.36 4.96 29.47
N TYR A 5 7.31 4.66 28.18
CA TYR A 5 6.10 4.21 27.51
C TYR A 5 5.94 2.69 27.64
N SER A 6 4.70 2.23 27.78
CA SER A 6 4.38 0.80 27.61
C SER A 6 4.56 0.37 26.15
N LEU A 7 4.65 -0.94 25.91
CA LEU A 7 4.74 -1.48 24.56
C LEU A 7 3.55 -1.07 23.68
N GLU A 8 2.35 -1.03 24.26
CA GLU A 8 1.13 -0.59 23.57
C GLU A 8 1.20 0.88 23.22
N GLN A 9 1.64 1.73 24.15
CA GLN A 9 1.83 3.15 23.91
C GLN A 9 2.86 3.40 22.80
N MET A 10 3.97 2.65 22.78
CA MET A 10 4.95 2.74 21.71
C MET A 10 4.39 2.32 20.34
N LYS A 11 3.54 1.29 20.29
CA LYS A 11 2.85 0.88 19.04
C LYS A 11 1.90 1.97 18.55
N MET A 12 1.12 2.57 19.45
CA MET A 12 0.22 3.68 19.12
C MET A 12 0.99 4.90 18.59
N ILE A 13 2.06 5.32 19.28
CA ILE A 13 2.90 6.44 18.86
C ILE A 13 3.53 6.17 17.49
N ARG A 14 4.01 4.94 17.26
CA ARG A 14 4.57 4.55 15.95
C ARG A 14 3.51 4.62 14.85
N ASN A 15 2.30 4.12 15.11
CA ASN A 15 1.21 4.17 14.14
C ASN A 15 0.79 5.62 13.84
N GLN A 16 0.69 6.46 14.86
CA GLN A 16 0.35 7.87 14.70
C GLN A 16 1.38 8.60 13.82
N LYS A 17 2.67 8.43 14.11
CA LYS A 17 3.76 9.00 13.29
C LYS A 17 3.75 8.48 11.85
N ARG A 18 3.35 7.22 11.65
CA ARG A 18 3.23 6.63 10.31
C ARG A 18 2.13 7.32 9.53
N ILE A 19 0.94 7.47 10.12
CA ILE A 19 -0.21 8.15 9.51
C ILE A 19 0.15 9.60 9.16
N GLU A 20 0.79 10.34 10.07
CA GLU A 20 1.24 11.71 9.84
C GLU A 20 2.18 11.82 8.63
N ARG A 21 3.19 10.93 8.54
CA ARG A 21 4.12 10.91 7.40
C ARG A 21 3.46 10.58 6.08
N GLN A 22 2.53 9.63 6.06
CA GLN A 22 1.79 9.30 4.84
C GLN A 22 0.93 10.49 4.39
N LYS A 23 0.35 11.23 5.35
CA LYS A 23 -0.40 12.45 5.05
C LYS A 23 0.49 13.57 4.48
N GLU A 24 1.63 13.84 5.11
CA GLU A 24 2.62 14.82 4.60
C GLU A 24 3.11 14.45 3.20
N SER A 25 3.32 13.15 2.95
CA SER A 25 3.72 12.64 1.63
C SER A 25 2.62 12.89 0.59
N ALA A 26 1.37 12.58 0.94
CA ALA A 26 0.23 12.79 0.05
C ALA A 26 0.02 14.26 -0.29
N GLU A 27 0.16 15.17 0.69
CA GLU A 27 0.12 16.63 0.48
C GLU A 27 1.26 17.13 -0.43
N SER A 28 2.35 16.39 -0.52
CA SER A 28 3.50 16.66 -1.40
C SER A 28 3.40 15.94 -2.76
N GLY A 29 2.24 15.35 -3.08
CA GLY A 29 2.03 14.63 -4.35
C GLY A 29 2.62 13.22 -4.38
N ILE A 30 2.91 12.60 -3.24
CA ILE A 30 3.54 11.28 -3.13
C ILE A 30 2.54 10.24 -2.58
N SER A 31 2.22 9.24 -3.41
CA SER A 31 1.41 8.09 -3.01
C SER A 31 2.27 7.09 -2.23
N THR A 32 1.72 6.53 -1.16
CA THR A 32 2.44 5.61 -0.25
C THR A 32 1.59 4.39 0.12
N ALA A 33 2.26 3.33 0.57
CA ALA A 33 1.63 2.17 1.20
C ALA A 33 2.51 1.66 2.35
N VAL A 34 2.04 0.64 3.07
CA VAL A 34 2.75 0.00 4.17
C VAL A 34 3.04 -1.46 3.84
N VAL A 35 4.32 -1.81 3.87
CA VAL A 35 4.79 -3.19 3.71
C VAL A 35 5.69 -3.55 4.89
N CYS A 36 5.41 -4.66 5.57
CA CYS A 36 6.16 -5.12 6.75
C CYS A 36 6.32 -4.04 7.84
N GLY A 37 5.31 -3.17 8.00
CA GLY A 37 5.32 -2.08 8.98
C GLY A 37 6.16 -0.85 8.58
N GLN A 38 6.63 -0.78 7.34
CA GLN A 38 7.39 0.34 6.79
C GLN A 38 6.61 1.03 5.68
N ILE A 39 6.72 2.36 5.61
CA ILE A 39 6.15 3.15 4.51
C ILE A 39 7.01 2.91 3.26
N VAL A 40 6.35 2.59 2.14
CA VAL A 40 6.95 2.50 0.82
C VAL A 40 6.30 3.52 -0.10
N THR A 41 7.09 4.12 -0.98
CA THR A 41 6.60 5.04 -2.01
C THR A 41 6.07 4.25 -3.20
N ILE A 42 4.87 4.58 -3.65
CA ILE A 42 4.25 3.98 -4.83
C ILE A 42 4.44 4.89 -6.03
N GLY A 43 4.27 6.19 -5.91
CA GLY A 43 4.45 7.14 -7.02
C GLY A 43 4.55 8.59 -6.53
N ASP A 44 5.00 9.49 -7.42
CA ASP A 44 5.17 10.93 -7.17
C ASP A 44 4.49 11.78 -8.24
N TYR A 45 4.39 13.10 -8.01
CA TYR A 45 3.79 14.07 -8.94
C TYR A 45 4.37 14.00 -10.36
N ASP A 46 5.64 13.59 -10.51
CA ASP A 46 6.35 13.45 -11.79
C ASP A 46 6.09 12.11 -12.50
N CYS A 47 5.20 11.28 -11.96
CA CYS A 47 4.68 10.07 -12.59
C CYS A 47 5.68 8.96 -12.89
N ASN A 48 6.70 8.76 -12.06
CA ASN A 48 7.67 7.70 -12.32
C ASN A 48 7.23 6.27 -11.91
N TYR A 49 6.18 6.11 -11.08
CA TYR A 49 5.71 4.78 -10.64
C TYR A 49 4.19 4.67 -10.37
N HIS A 50 3.33 5.36 -11.14
CA HIS A 50 1.86 5.30 -10.97
C HIS A 50 1.24 4.02 -11.51
N SER A 51 1.46 2.92 -10.81
CA SER A 51 0.63 1.76 -11.04
C SER A 51 0.45 1.01 -9.75
N TRP A 52 -0.72 1.20 -9.17
CA TRP A 52 -1.22 0.35 -8.10
C TRP A 52 -1.16 -1.14 -8.51
N LYS A 53 -1.38 -1.45 -9.80
CA LYS A 53 -1.17 -2.80 -10.35
C LYS A 53 0.28 -3.29 -10.17
N HIS A 54 1.29 -2.49 -10.46
CA HIS A 54 2.69 -2.87 -10.25
C HIS A 54 3.03 -3.06 -8.77
N PHE A 55 2.49 -2.21 -7.90
CA PHE A 55 2.63 -2.41 -6.46
C PHE A 55 2.01 -3.74 -6.00
N VAL A 56 0.79 -4.04 -6.45
CA VAL A 56 0.10 -5.30 -6.16
C VAL A 56 0.91 -6.50 -6.69
N ILE A 57 1.41 -6.45 -7.91
CA ILE A 57 2.30 -7.49 -8.48
C ILE A 57 3.51 -7.70 -7.58
N ALA A 58 4.16 -6.63 -7.11
CA ALA A 58 5.30 -6.74 -6.20
C ALA A 58 4.91 -7.42 -4.87
N GLN A 59 3.70 -7.14 -4.35
CA GLN A 59 3.20 -7.81 -3.15
C GLN A 59 2.89 -9.29 -3.40
N ILE A 60 2.35 -9.64 -4.56
CA ILE A 60 2.12 -11.03 -4.97
C ILE A 60 3.44 -11.78 -5.09
N VAL A 61 4.48 -11.18 -5.69
CA VAL A 61 5.81 -11.78 -5.77
C VAL A 61 6.42 -11.99 -4.38
N ARG A 62 6.23 -11.03 -3.47
CA ARG A 62 6.76 -11.10 -2.10
C ARG A 62 6.05 -12.14 -1.24
N LEU A 63 4.72 -12.19 -1.30
CA LEU A 63 3.87 -13.08 -0.49
C LEU A 63 3.72 -14.47 -1.11
N GLY A 64 3.79 -14.55 -2.43
CA GLY A 64 3.29 -15.66 -3.23
C GLY A 64 1.77 -15.56 -3.45
N PHE A 65 1.32 -16.07 -4.60
CA PHE A 65 -0.09 -16.04 -5.01
C PHE A 65 -1.05 -16.57 -3.95
N GLN A 66 -0.75 -17.72 -3.33
CA GLN A 66 -1.63 -18.35 -2.35
C GLN A 66 -1.84 -17.49 -1.10
N GLN A 67 -0.79 -16.84 -0.62
CA GLN A 67 -0.89 -15.96 0.54
C GLN A 67 -1.60 -14.66 0.21
N TYR A 68 -1.39 -14.13 -0.99
CA TYR A 68 -2.11 -12.95 -1.45
C TYR A 68 -3.61 -13.23 -1.55
N ILE A 69 -4.01 -14.32 -2.22
CA ILE A 69 -5.42 -14.75 -2.30
C ILE A 69 -6.02 -14.99 -0.91
N ALA A 70 -5.28 -15.62 0.00
CA ALA A 70 -5.77 -15.84 1.37
C ALA A 70 -5.96 -14.52 2.15
N LEU A 71 -5.18 -13.48 1.83
CA LEU A 71 -5.29 -12.15 2.41
C LEU A 71 -6.47 -11.37 1.82
N THR A 72 -6.63 -11.42 0.51
CA THR A 72 -7.51 -10.50 -0.24
C THR A 72 -8.84 -11.13 -0.66
N GLY A 73 -8.96 -12.45 -0.64
CA GLY A 73 -10.17 -13.20 -1.00
C GLY A 73 -10.41 -13.36 -2.50
N TRP A 74 -9.45 -12.98 -3.34
CA TRP A 74 -9.56 -13.09 -4.79
C TRP A 74 -9.78 -14.53 -5.26
N ASP A 75 -10.58 -14.72 -6.32
CA ASP A 75 -10.49 -15.93 -7.11
C ASP A 75 -9.16 -15.96 -7.89
N ILE A 76 -8.52 -17.12 -7.96
CA ILE A 76 -7.22 -17.25 -8.60
C ILE A 76 -7.28 -16.98 -10.11
N ASN A 77 -8.36 -17.35 -10.78
CA ASN A 77 -8.48 -17.16 -12.22
C ASN A 77 -8.78 -15.70 -12.53
N GLU A 78 -9.69 -15.07 -11.79
CA GLU A 78 -9.97 -13.63 -11.91
C GLU A 78 -8.70 -12.80 -11.69
N LEU A 79 -7.93 -13.11 -10.63
CA LEU A 79 -6.66 -12.43 -10.37
C LEU A 79 -5.67 -12.60 -11.52
N VAL A 80 -5.56 -13.80 -12.10
CA VAL A 80 -4.66 -14.04 -13.25
C VAL A 80 -5.11 -13.29 -14.49
N GLU A 81 -6.41 -13.27 -14.77
CA GLU A 81 -6.99 -12.53 -15.89
C GLU A 81 -6.73 -11.03 -15.76
N ASP A 82 -7.02 -10.44 -14.60
CA ASP A 82 -6.80 -9.02 -14.33
C ASP A 82 -5.31 -8.64 -14.36
N LEU A 83 -4.44 -9.53 -13.88
CA LEU A 83 -2.99 -9.33 -13.98
C LEU A 83 -2.50 -9.37 -15.44
N ALA A 84 -3.02 -10.28 -16.25
CA ALA A 84 -2.67 -10.42 -17.67
C ALA A 84 -3.32 -9.37 -18.58
N GLY A 85 -4.40 -8.73 -18.11
CA GLY A 85 -5.12 -7.67 -18.82
C GLY A 85 -4.26 -6.43 -19.09
N ASN A 86 -4.57 -5.73 -20.17
CA ASN A 86 -4.00 -4.41 -20.50
C ASN A 86 -4.81 -3.26 -19.88
N ASP A 87 -5.65 -3.56 -18.90
CA ASP A 87 -6.47 -2.56 -18.21
C ASP A 87 -5.61 -1.49 -17.55
N ASP A 88 -6.24 -0.34 -17.28
CA ASP A 88 -5.56 0.80 -16.69
C ASP A 88 -4.76 0.35 -15.46
N PRO A 89 -3.42 0.53 -15.45
CA PRO A 89 -2.57 0.19 -14.31
C PRO A 89 -2.95 0.92 -13.01
N ASN A 90 -3.80 1.95 -13.10
CA ASN A 90 -4.38 2.71 -12.00
C ASN A 90 -5.87 2.43 -11.79
N ALA A 91 -6.42 1.38 -12.42
CA ALA A 91 -7.82 0.99 -12.19
C ALA A 91 -8.11 0.84 -10.69
N ASP A 92 -9.32 1.26 -10.30
CA ASP A 92 -9.75 1.34 -8.91
C ASP A 92 -9.53 0.04 -8.13
N ILE A 93 -9.61 -1.12 -8.80
CA ILE A 93 -9.41 -2.44 -8.18
C ILE A 93 -8.06 -2.56 -7.46
N TRP A 94 -6.98 -2.06 -8.08
CA TRP A 94 -5.63 -2.19 -7.52
C TRP A 94 -5.38 -1.20 -6.39
N LEU A 95 -5.94 0.00 -6.52
CA LEU A 95 -5.90 1.01 -5.47
C LEU A 95 -6.72 0.57 -4.26
N ASN A 96 -7.89 -0.04 -4.48
CA ASN A 96 -8.74 -0.55 -3.41
C ASN A 96 -8.02 -1.66 -2.63
N ASP A 97 -7.41 -2.63 -3.32
CA ASP A 97 -6.59 -3.65 -2.65
C ASP A 97 -5.42 -3.04 -1.88
N ALA A 98 -4.77 -2.01 -2.44
CA ALA A 98 -3.71 -1.30 -1.74
C ALA A 98 -4.21 -0.61 -0.46
N LYS A 99 -5.38 0.03 -0.51
CA LYS A 99 -6.02 0.71 0.64
C LYS A 99 -6.43 -0.28 1.72
N ASP A 100 -7.10 -1.36 1.33
CA ASP A 100 -7.72 -2.31 2.25
C ASP A 100 -6.68 -3.21 2.96
N TYR A 101 -5.59 -3.57 2.27
CA TYR A 101 -4.64 -4.56 2.77
C TYR A 101 -3.24 -4.03 3.08
N PHE A 102 -2.91 -2.83 2.59
CA PHE A 102 -1.57 -2.27 2.72
C PHE A 102 -1.57 -0.82 3.24
N ASP A 103 -2.64 -0.36 3.88
CA ASP A 103 -2.73 1.01 4.45
C ASP A 103 -2.32 2.09 3.41
N ALA A 104 -2.72 1.92 2.15
CA ALA A 104 -2.31 2.85 1.09
C ALA A 104 -2.96 4.22 1.23
N VAL A 105 -2.18 5.26 0.93
CA VAL A 105 -2.60 6.65 0.87
C VAL A 105 -2.20 7.20 -0.49
N GLU A 106 -3.19 7.66 -1.23
CA GLU A 106 -3.02 8.27 -2.54
C GLU A 106 -2.61 9.74 -2.41
N ALA A 107 -1.78 10.21 -3.34
CA ALA A 107 -1.35 11.59 -3.45
C ALA A 107 -2.53 12.55 -3.70
N ASN A 108 -2.41 13.78 -3.17
CA ASN A 108 -3.28 14.88 -3.56
C ASN A 108 -2.67 15.54 -4.81
N TYR A 109 -3.35 15.39 -5.96
CA TYR A 109 -2.97 16.02 -7.23
C TYR A 109 -3.60 17.40 -7.40
#